data_AF-A0A4Y6S3Z7-F1
#
_entry.id   AF-A0A4Y6S3Z7-F1
#
_cell.length_a   1.000
_cell.length_b   1.000
_cell.length_c   1.000
_cell.angle_alpha   90.00
_cell.angle_beta   90.00
_cell.angle_gamma   90.00
#
_symmetry.space_group_name_H-M   'P 1'
#
loop_
_entity.id
_entity.type
_entity.pdbx_description
1 polymer ?
#
loop_
_entity_poly.entity_id
_entity_poly.type
_entity_poly.pdbx_seq_one_letter_code
_entity_poly.pdbx_strand_id
1 'polypeptide(L)'
;MNSRKSFGRRGLDETKTKRNPVFITQSTPALAGPARLEDDNDISIGTVLWNCLAFVFSFKGRLGRAMYWYCTILHVALLALFVSATFLRTASLELTIHSLLMEYFWASPIILALSVFSWSVTVRRMHDRNVSGYWVFSWFIPFAGVPICLVQTFKNMFFAGTPGRNKFGI
;
A
#
# COMPACT_ATOMS: atom_id res chain seq x y z
N MET A 1 8.54 -11.28 60.70
CA MET A 1 9.38 -11.89 59.65
C MET A 1 9.05 -11.23 58.31
N ASN A 2 9.87 -10.25 57.89
CA ASN A 2 9.69 -9.53 56.62
C ASN A 2 10.76 -9.97 55.61
N SER A 3 10.39 -10.80 54.64
CA SER A 3 11.25 -11.24 53.54
C SER A 3 11.36 -10.15 52.48
N ARG A 4 12.45 -9.37 52.49
CA ARG A 4 12.82 -8.49 51.36
C ARG A 4 13.42 -9.34 50.25
N LYS A 5 12.75 -9.40 49.09
CA LYS A 5 13.26 -10.04 47.88
C LYS A 5 14.48 -9.25 47.38
N SER A 6 15.64 -9.89 47.32
CA SER A 6 16.84 -9.33 46.68
C SER A 6 16.66 -9.35 45.16
N PHE A 7 16.55 -8.18 44.53
CA PHE A 7 16.62 -8.07 43.08
C PHE A 7 18.03 -8.46 42.61
N GLY A 8 18.10 -9.51 41.79
CA GLY A 8 19.33 -9.95 41.15
C GLY A 8 19.93 -8.82 40.31
N ARG A 9 21.17 -8.45 40.62
CA ARG A 9 22.00 -7.60 39.76
C ARG A 9 22.12 -8.30 38.42
N ARG A 10 21.52 -7.73 37.37
CA ARG A 10 21.85 -8.09 35.99
C ARG A 10 23.29 -7.66 35.77
N GLY A 11 24.21 -8.63 35.78
CA GLY A 11 25.54 -8.45 35.25
C GLY A 11 25.41 -7.97 33.80
N LEU A 12 26.00 -6.82 33.50
CA LEU A 12 26.27 -6.44 32.13
C LEU A 12 27.39 -7.38 31.68
N ASP A 13 27.04 -8.39 30.88
CA ASP A 13 28.04 -9.20 30.18
C ASP A 13 28.76 -8.29 29.17
N GLU A 14 29.88 -7.71 29.59
CA GLU A 14 30.75 -6.85 28.78
C GLU A 14 31.49 -7.60 27.66
N THR A 15 31.17 -8.87 27.39
CA THR A 15 31.98 -9.76 26.54
C THR A 15 31.41 -10.03 25.15
N LYS A 16 30.54 -9.15 24.61
CA LYS A 16 30.10 -9.29 23.21
C LYS A 16 30.05 -7.98 22.41
N THR A 17 31.10 -7.16 22.53
CA THR A 17 31.34 -6.05 21.60
C THR A 17 32.58 -6.34 20.74
N LYS A 18 32.51 -7.36 19.87
CA LYS A 18 33.42 -7.43 18.72
C LYS A 18 32.93 -6.44 17.67
N ARG A 19 33.26 -5.16 17.85
CA ARG A 19 33.24 -4.19 16.76
C ARG A 19 34.32 -4.62 15.77
N ASN A 20 33.91 -4.91 14.53
CA ASN A 20 34.84 -5.03 13.41
C ASN A 20 35.68 -3.75 13.33
N PRO A 21 36.99 -3.83 12.99
CA PRO A 21 37.79 -2.64 12.83
C PRO A 21 37.20 -1.77 11.72
N VAL A 22 36.88 -0.53 12.07
CA VAL A 22 36.54 0.53 11.13
C VAL A 22 37.80 0.78 10.30
N PHE A 23 37.76 0.44 9.01
CA PHE A 23 38.76 0.92 8.07
C PHE A 23 38.62 2.45 7.97
N ILE A 24 39.51 3.16 8.65
CA ILE A 24 39.71 4.60 8.42
C ILE A 24 40.56 4.71 7.16
N THR A 25 39.91 4.83 6.01
CA THR A 25 40.60 5.23 4.78
C THR A 25 40.99 6.69 4.93
N GLN A 26 42.29 6.97 5.00
CA GLN A 26 42.83 8.32 5.00
C GLN A 26 42.41 9.05 3.70
N SER A 27 41.95 10.28 3.87
CA SER A 27 41.42 11.18 2.87
C SER A 27 42.41 11.51 1.76
N THR A 28 42.08 11.18 0.52
CA THR A 28 42.52 11.97 -0.65
C THR A 28 41.46 13.04 -0.87
N PRO A 29 41.79 14.35 -0.88
CA PRO A 29 40.81 15.38 -1.21
C PRO A 29 40.47 15.24 -2.69
N ALA A 30 39.39 14.51 -2.99
CA ALA A 30 38.77 14.57 -4.30
C ALA A 30 38.26 16.00 -4.48
N LEU A 31 38.87 16.68 -5.44
CA LEU A 31 38.48 17.97 -6.00
C LEU A 31 36.94 18.02 -6.06
N ALA A 32 36.33 18.75 -5.13
CA ALA A 32 34.90 19.05 -5.18
C ALA A 32 34.68 20.00 -6.35
N GLY A 33 34.55 19.43 -7.55
CA GLY A 33 33.83 20.09 -8.62
C GLY A 33 32.46 20.48 -8.06
N PRO A 34 31.89 21.63 -8.47
CA PRO A 34 30.60 22.06 -7.95
C PRO A 34 29.66 20.87 -8.07
N ALA A 35 29.04 20.49 -6.95
CA ALA A 35 27.98 19.51 -6.94
C ALA A 35 27.01 19.96 -8.02
N ARG A 36 27.08 19.31 -9.18
CA ARG A 36 26.08 19.41 -10.21
C ARG A 36 24.89 18.78 -9.53
N LEU A 37 24.07 19.63 -8.91
CA LEU A 37 22.65 19.36 -8.86
C LEU A 37 22.31 19.18 -10.34
N GLU A 38 22.38 17.95 -10.82
CA GLU A 38 21.69 17.53 -12.03
C GLU A 38 20.20 17.65 -11.67
N ASP A 39 19.76 18.90 -11.57
CA ASP A 39 18.38 19.33 -11.51
C ASP A 39 17.84 19.21 -12.93
N ASP A 40 17.84 17.97 -13.42
CA ASP A 40 17.37 17.61 -14.76
C ASP A 40 16.33 16.50 -14.62
N ASN A 41 15.47 16.66 -13.62
CA ASN A 41 14.14 16.10 -13.67
C ASN A 41 13.20 17.29 -13.81
N ASP A 42 12.93 17.69 -15.05
CA ASP A 42 11.62 18.22 -15.38
C ASP A 42 10.61 17.24 -14.76
N ILE A 43 10.05 17.59 -13.60
CA ILE A 43 8.96 16.85 -12.96
C ILE A 43 7.75 17.10 -13.86
N SER A 44 7.78 16.43 -15.01
CA SER A 44 6.75 16.49 -16.00
C SER A 44 5.52 15.86 -15.37
N ILE A 45 4.42 16.61 -15.39
CA ILE A 45 3.12 16.11 -14.98
C ILE A 45 2.82 14.78 -15.68
N GLY A 46 3.24 14.62 -16.94
CA GLY A 46 3.12 13.36 -17.68
C GLY A 46 3.85 12.19 -17.01
N THR A 47 5.08 12.39 -16.55
CA THR A 47 5.86 11.36 -15.83
C THR A 47 5.20 11.00 -14.50
N VAL A 48 4.68 11.97 -13.76
CA VAL A 48 3.96 11.73 -12.50
C VAL A 48 2.67 10.94 -12.76
N LEU A 49 1.87 11.36 -13.74
CA LEU A 49 0.63 10.67 -14.13
C LEU A 49 0.92 9.25 -14.62
N TRP A 50 1.95 9.06 -15.43
CA TRP A 50 2.39 7.74 -15.88
C TRP A 50 2.80 6.84 -14.73
N ASN A 51 3.61 7.36 -13.79
CA ASN A 51 4.03 6.61 -12.62
C ASN A 51 2.85 6.24 -11.70
N CYS A 52 1.89 7.15 -11.52
CA CYS A 52 0.64 6.87 -10.81
C CYS A 52 -0.16 5.77 -11.50
N LEU A 53 -0.31 5.84 -12.84
CA LEU A 53 -1.02 4.83 -13.61
C LEU A 53 -0.31 3.47 -13.53
N ALA A 54 1.01 3.46 -13.71
CA ALA A 54 1.83 2.26 -13.57
C ALA A 54 1.71 1.65 -12.17
N PHE A 55 1.61 2.48 -11.13
CA PHE A 55 1.34 2.01 -9.78
C PHE A 55 -0.05 1.37 -9.67
N VAL A 56 -1.09 1.97 -10.22
CA VAL A 56 -2.46 1.43 -10.21
C VAL A 56 -2.49 0.03 -10.86
N PHE A 57 -1.79 -0.16 -11.99
CA PHE A 57 -1.83 -1.42 -12.74
C PHE A 57 -0.74 -2.44 -12.34
N SER A 58 0.21 -2.09 -11.49
CA SER A 58 1.23 -3.03 -11.03
C SER A 58 0.76 -3.81 -9.80
N PHE A 59 0.85 -5.14 -9.84
CA PHE A 59 0.51 -6.02 -8.70
C PHE A 59 1.76 -6.54 -7.97
N LYS A 60 2.95 -6.12 -8.41
CA LYS A 60 4.22 -6.60 -7.87
C LYS A 60 4.66 -5.77 -6.67
N GLY A 61 5.38 -6.42 -5.76
CA GLY A 61 5.96 -5.80 -4.58
C GLY A 61 5.08 -5.88 -3.34
N ARG A 62 5.57 -5.23 -2.28
CA ARG A 62 4.98 -5.21 -0.94
C ARG A 62 4.51 -3.81 -0.60
N LEU A 63 3.40 -3.73 0.13
CA LEU A 63 2.84 -2.46 0.55
C LEU A 63 2.61 -2.50 2.07
N GLY A 64 3.36 -1.67 2.79
CA GLY A 64 3.32 -1.60 4.25
C GLY A 64 1.99 -1.04 4.76
N ARG A 65 1.75 -1.23 6.07
CA ARG A 65 0.45 -0.89 6.69
C ARG A 65 0.10 0.60 6.60
N ALA A 66 1.05 1.51 6.77
CA ALA A 66 0.78 2.95 6.70
C ALA A 66 0.32 3.36 5.28
N MET A 67 1.07 2.98 4.26
CA MET A 67 0.70 3.22 2.85
C MET A 67 -0.63 2.57 2.49
N TYR A 68 -0.94 1.40 3.04
CA TYR A 68 -2.22 0.72 2.82
C TYR A 68 -3.39 1.60 3.29
N TRP A 69 -3.28 2.20 4.48
CA TRP A 69 -4.30 3.10 4.98
C TRP A 69 -4.39 4.40 4.18
N TYR A 70 -3.27 5.00 3.77
CA TYR A 70 -3.31 6.18 2.89
C TYR A 70 -4.00 5.90 1.56
N CYS A 71 -3.66 4.80 0.89
CA CYS A 71 -4.32 4.38 -0.35
C CYS A 71 -5.80 4.04 -0.13
N THR A 72 -6.13 3.40 1.00
CA THR A 72 -7.52 3.05 1.34
C THR A 72 -8.37 4.30 1.58
N ILE A 73 -7.86 5.27 2.35
CA ILE A 73 -8.54 6.54 2.60
C ILE A 73 -8.74 7.30 1.29
N LEU A 74 -7.70 7.39 0.46
CA LEU A 74 -7.79 8.02 -0.86
C LEU A 74 -8.84 7.32 -1.75
N HIS A 75 -8.84 5.98 -1.77
CA HIS A 75 -9.84 5.21 -2.52
C HIS A 75 -11.27 5.49 -2.02
N VAL A 76 -11.49 5.49 -0.71
CA VAL A 76 -12.80 5.77 -0.10
C VAL A 76 -13.24 7.21 -0.41
N ALA A 77 -12.33 8.19 -0.34
CA ALA A 77 -12.63 9.57 -0.67
C ALA A 77 -13.02 9.75 -2.15
N LEU A 78 -12.26 9.14 -3.07
CA LEU A 78 -12.57 9.17 -4.50
C LEU A 78 -13.90 8.46 -4.80
N LEU A 79 -14.16 7.33 -4.16
CA LEU A 79 -15.43 6.60 -4.31
C LEU A 79 -16.61 7.43 -3.78
N ALA A 80 -16.47 8.07 -2.61
CA ALA A 80 -17.50 8.93 -2.05
C ALA A 80 -17.80 10.14 -2.96
N LEU A 81 -16.76 10.79 -3.48
CA LEU A 81 -16.90 11.88 -4.45
C LEU A 81 -17.62 11.40 -5.70
N PHE A 82 -17.20 10.27 -6.28
CA PHE A 82 -17.83 9.70 -7.46
C PHE A 82 -19.31 9.37 -7.24
N VAL A 83 -19.62 8.68 -6.14
CA VAL A 83 -21.00 8.34 -5.78
C VAL A 83 -21.84 9.61 -5.57
N SER A 84 -21.33 10.63 -4.88
CA SER A 84 -22.04 11.90 -4.71
C SER A 84 -22.32 12.61 -6.03
N ALA A 85 -21.37 12.59 -6.97
CA ALA A 85 -21.54 13.19 -8.29
C ALA A 85 -22.61 12.46 -9.12
N THR A 86 -22.58 11.12 -9.12
CA THR A 86 -23.61 10.30 -9.79
C THR A 86 -24.98 10.50 -9.16
N PHE A 87 -25.07 10.55 -7.82
CA PHE A 87 -26.34 10.75 -7.11
C PHE A 87 -26.97 12.10 -7.47
N LEU A 88 -26.20 13.19 -7.40
CA LEU A 88 -26.68 14.54 -7.78
C LEU A 88 -27.15 14.60 -9.24
N ARG A 89 -26.46 13.89 -10.14
CA ARG A 89 -26.84 13.81 -11.56
C ARG A 89 -28.13 13.02 -11.77
N THR A 90 -28.28 11.88 -11.11
CA THR A 90 -29.47 11.03 -11.25
C THR A 90 -30.73 11.65 -10.64
N ALA A 91 -30.58 12.49 -9.59
CA ALA A 91 -31.70 13.15 -8.93
C ALA A 91 -32.44 14.17 -9.82
N SER A 92 -31.81 14.67 -10.88
CA SER A 92 -32.40 15.62 -11.83
C SER A 92 -32.94 14.96 -13.11
N LEU A 93 -32.84 13.64 -13.24
CA LEU A 93 -33.23 12.90 -14.43
C LEU A 93 -34.53 12.11 -14.22
N GLU A 94 -35.32 12.00 -15.28
CA GLU A 94 -36.39 10.98 -15.31
C GLU A 94 -35.76 9.59 -15.40
N LEU A 95 -36.16 8.70 -14.49
CA LEU A 95 -35.70 7.32 -14.41
C LEU A 95 -36.39 6.47 -15.49
N THR A 96 -35.71 6.35 -16.63
CA THR A 96 -36.06 5.45 -17.72
C THR A 96 -34.98 4.38 -17.87
N ILE A 97 -35.30 3.25 -18.49
CA ILE A 97 -34.30 2.21 -18.79
C ILE A 97 -33.14 2.79 -19.62
N HIS A 98 -33.45 3.68 -20.57
CA HIS A 98 -32.44 4.33 -21.40
C HIS A 98 -31.50 5.22 -20.58
N SER A 99 -32.03 6.08 -19.69
CA SER A 99 -31.18 6.96 -18.86
C SER A 99 -30.30 6.16 -17.90
N LEU A 100 -30.80 5.06 -17.35
CA LEU A 100 -30.01 4.13 -16.54
C LEU A 100 -28.86 3.50 -17.34
N LEU A 101 -29.13 2.93 -18.52
CA LEU A 101 -28.09 2.31 -19.35
C LEU A 101 -26.99 3.31 -19.75
N MET A 102 -27.37 4.55 -20.07
CA MET A 102 -26.41 5.61 -20.36
C MET A 102 -25.58 5.96 -19.13
N GLU A 103 -26.19 6.08 -17.94
CA GLU A 103 -25.45 6.29 -16.69
C GLU A 103 -24.41 5.18 -16.45
N TYR A 104 -24.82 3.92 -16.53
CA TYR A 104 -23.93 2.78 -16.37
C TYR A 104 -22.77 2.81 -17.38
N PHE A 105 -23.05 3.10 -18.64
CA PHE A 105 -22.03 3.18 -19.68
C PHE A 105 -20.96 4.22 -19.34
N TRP A 106 -21.37 5.45 -18.97
CA TRP A 106 -20.45 6.54 -18.61
C TRP A 106 -19.72 6.30 -17.29
N ALA A 107 -20.37 5.67 -16.31
CA ALA A 107 -19.80 5.37 -15.00
C ALA A 107 -18.79 4.20 -15.04
N SER A 108 -18.99 3.24 -15.95
CA SER A 108 -18.25 1.97 -15.99
C SER A 108 -16.73 2.10 -16.02
N PRO A 109 -16.08 3.03 -16.78
CA PRO A 109 -14.63 3.11 -16.82
C PRO A 109 -14.04 3.60 -15.50
N ILE A 110 -14.73 4.52 -14.82
CA ILE A 110 -14.30 5.06 -13.53
C ILE A 110 -14.44 3.99 -12.44
N ILE A 111 -15.57 3.27 -12.43
CA ILE A 111 -15.78 2.13 -11.52
C ILE A 111 -14.69 1.08 -11.71
N LEU A 112 -14.35 0.75 -12.96
CA LEU A 112 -13.29 -0.20 -13.27
C LEU A 112 -11.92 0.28 -12.77
N ALA A 113 -11.56 1.54 -13.03
CA ALA A 113 -10.29 2.11 -12.60
C ALA A 113 -10.15 2.12 -11.06
N LEU A 114 -11.20 2.53 -10.34
CA LEU A 114 -11.23 2.50 -8.88
C LEU A 114 -11.12 1.06 -8.35
N SER A 115 -11.81 0.10 -8.99
CA SER A 115 -11.76 -1.31 -8.61
C SER A 115 -10.35 -1.89 -8.78
N VAL A 116 -9.70 -1.64 -9.92
CA VAL A 116 -8.33 -2.09 -10.19
C VAL A 116 -7.35 -1.48 -9.19
N PHE A 117 -7.49 -0.20 -8.85
CA PHE A 117 -6.68 0.44 -7.83
C PHE A 117 -6.81 -0.25 -6.46
N SER A 118 -8.05 -0.52 -6.03
CA SER A 118 -8.32 -1.22 -4.76
C SER A 118 -7.72 -2.62 -4.76
N TRP A 119 -7.85 -3.37 -5.85
CA TRP A 119 -7.27 -4.70 -5.98
C TRP A 119 -5.74 -4.67 -5.97
N SER A 120 -5.11 -3.73 -6.68
CA SER A 120 -3.65 -3.55 -6.70
C SER A 120 -3.09 -3.33 -5.29
N VAL A 121 -3.67 -2.39 -4.55
CA VAL A 121 -3.29 -2.10 -3.16
C VAL A 121 -3.51 -3.32 -2.26
N THR A 122 -4.67 -3.97 -2.39
CA THR A 122 -5.02 -5.15 -1.60
C THR A 122 -4.04 -6.30 -1.86
N VAL A 123 -3.74 -6.63 -3.11
CA VAL A 123 -2.79 -7.70 -3.49
C VAL A 123 -1.40 -7.43 -2.93
N ARG A 124 -0.87 -6.22 -3.08
CA ARG A 124 0.46 -5.87 -2.53
C ARG A 124 0.48 -5.94 -1.00
N ARG A 125 -0.65 -5.67 -0.35
CA ARG A 125 -0.79 -5.85 1.11
C ARG A 125 -0.88 -7.32 1.50
N MET A 126 -1.51 -8.17 0.69
CA MET A 126 -1.47 -9.62 0.88
C MET A 126 -0.04 -10.15 0.72
N HIS A 127 0.69 -9.66 -0.28
CA HIS A 127 2.09 -9.99 -0.50
C HIS A 127 2.98 -9.60 0.68
N ASP A 128 2.73 -8.45 1.31
CA ASP A 128 3.43 -8.05 2.53
C ASP A 128 3.23 -9.05 3.68
N ARG A 129 2.11 -9.78 3.71
CA ARG A 129 1.82 -10.84 4.68
C ARG A 129 2.17 -12.25 4.16
N ASN A 130 2.91 -12.36 3.06
CA ASN A 130 3.27 -13.61 2.38
C ASN A 130 2.05 -14.44 1.91
N VAL A 131 0.91 -13.79 1.70
CA VAL A 131 -0.34 -14.39 1.19
C VAL A 131 -0.44 -14.16 -0.31
N SER A 132 -1.03 -15.13 -1.03
CA SER A 132 -1.22 -15.05 -2.48
C SER A 132 -2.21 -13.94 -2.89
N GLY A 133 -1.95 -13.25 -4.00
CA GLY A 133 -2.88 -12.26 -4.57
C GLY A 133 -4.18 -12.87 -5.12
N TYR A 134 -4.19 -14.17 -5.45
CA TYR A 134 -5.36 -14.86 -6.00
C TYR A 134 -6.58 -14.84 -5.07
N TRP A 135 -6.38 -14.60 -3.77
CA TRP A 135 -7.49 -14.44 -2.84
C TRP A 135 -8.40 -13.25 -3.17
N VAL A 136 -7.95 -12.27 -3.99
CA VAL A 136 -8.83 -11.22 -4.52
C VAL A 136 -9.94 -11.77 -5.41
N PHE A 137 -9.76 -12.91 -6.08
CA PHE A 137 -10.82 -13.49 -6.92
C PHE A 137 -12.01 -14.03 -6.11
N SER A 138 -11.88 -14.17 -4.79
CA SER A 138 -13.01 -14.51 -3.92
C SER A 138 -14.15 -13.51 -4.01
N TRP A 139 -13.89 -12.25 -4.41
CA TRP A 139 -14.92 -11.23 -4.64
C TRP A 139 -15.90 -11.60 -5.77
N PHE A 140 -15.52 -12.47 -6.70
CA PHE A 140 -16.38 -12.92 -7.79
C PHE A 140 -17.24 -14.14 -7.44
N ILE A 141 -17.05 -14.72 -6.25
CA ILE A 141 -17.80 -15.90 -5.80
C ILE A 141 -18.94 -15.42 -4.89
N PRO A 142 -20.21 -15.41 -5.38
CA PRO A 142 -21.33 -15.00 -4.54
C PRO A 142 -21.49 -15.95 -3.35
N PHE A 143 -21.89 -15.39 -2.20
CA PHE A 143 -22.10 -16.07 -0.91
C PHE A 143 -20.85 -16.72 -0.28
N ALA A 144 -20.19 -17.66 -0.96
CA ALA A 144 -19.02 -18.37 -0.43
C ALA A 144 -17.76 -17.48 -0.39
N GLY A 145 -17.67 -16.48 -1.28
CA GLY A 145 -16.58 -15.51 -1.29
C GLY A 145 -16.64 -14.55 -0.11
N VAL A 146 -17.83 -14.19 0.37
CA VAL A 146 -18.06 -13.20 1.43
C VAL A 146 -17.25 -13.50 2.71
N PRO A 147 -17.32 -14.69 3.34
CA PRO A 147 -16.54 -14.96 4.54
C PRO A 147 -15.03 -14.91 4.27
N ILE A 148 -14.58 -15.34 3.09
CA ILE A 148 -13.16 -15.32 2.69
C ILE A 148 -12.68 -13.87 2.56
N CYS A 149 -13.43 -13.02 1.87
CA CYS A 149 -13.15 -11.59 1.72
C CYS A 149 -13.09 -10.90 3.08
N LEU A 150 -14.04 -11.16 3.97
CA LEU A 150 -14.08 -10.55 5.31
C LEU A 150 -12.84 -10.91 6.13
N VAL A 151 -12.50 -12.19 6.21
CA VAL A 151 -11.30 -12.66 6.93
C VAL A 151 -10.04 -12.03 6.33
N GLN A 152 -9.93 -11.98 5.02
CA GLN A 152 -8.73 -11.48 4.37
C GLN A 152 -8.57 -9.96 4.49
N THR A 153 -9.67 -9.21 4.40
CA THR A 153 -9.71 -7.76 4.63
C THR A 153 -9.37 -7.43 6.08
N PHE A 154 -9.95 -8.14 7.04
CA PHE A 154 -9.62 -7.98 8.46
C PHE A 154 -8.11 -8.16 8.71
N LYS A 155 -7.53 -9.25 8.18
CA LYS A 155 -6.09 -9.48 8.33
C LYS A 155 -5.24 -8.41 7.63
N ASN A 156 -5.67 -7.88 6.48
CA ASN A 156 -4.97 -6.78 5.80
C ASN A 156 -4.92 -5.50 6.64
N MET A 157 -6.00 -5.21 7.36
CA MET A 157 -6.13 -4.02 8.21
C MET A 157 -5.24 -4.10 9.45
N PHE A 158 -5.24 -5.24 10.15
CA PHE A 158 -4.66 -5.32 11.50
C PHE A 158 -3.29 -6.02 11.57
N PHE A 159 -3.03 -7.04 10.76
CA PHE A 159 -1.85 -7.88 10.97
C PHE A 159 -0.58 -7.24 10.42
N ALA A 160 0.55 -7.41 11.11
CA ALA A 160 1.84 -6.96 10.61
C ALA A 160 2.24 -7.72 9.33
N GLY A 161 3.05 -7.07 8.48
CA GLY A 161 3.74 -7.74 7.39
C GLY A 161 4.81 -8.70 7.90
N THR A 162 5.28 -9.60 7.04
CA THR A 162 6.36 -10.53 7.38
C THR A 162 7.68 -9.78 7.55
N PRO A 163 8.44 -9.97 8.65
CA PRO A 163 9.74 -9.33 8.80
C PRO A 163 10.76 -9.94 7.81
N GLY A 164 11.63 -9.11 7.26
CA GLY A 164 12.65 -9.55 6.30
C GLY A 164 12.07 -9.93 4.94
N ARG A 165 12.87 -10.62 4.13
CA ARG A 165 12.55 -10.97 2.73
C ARG A 165 11.47 -12.04 2.66
N ASN A 166 10.53 -11.90 1.72
CA ASN A 166 9.55 -12.93 1.40
C ASN A 166 9.50 -13.22 -0.12
N LYS A 167 8.64 -14.14 -0.56
CA LYS A 167 8.53 -14.56 -1.97
C LYS A 167 8.10 -13.46 -2.94
N PHE A 168 7.65 -12.31 -2.43
CA PHE A 168 7.14 -11.18 -3.20
C PHE A 168 8.05 -9.95 -3.15
N GLY A 169 9.17 -10.03 -2.43
CA GLY A 169 10.16 -8.95 -2.37
C GLY A 169 10.81 -8.79 -1.01
N ILE A 170 11.59 -7.71 -0.91
CA ILE A 170 12.20 -7.24 0.33
C ILE A 170 11.19 -6.36 1.06
#